data_AF-A0A925T3E0-F1
#
_entry.id   AF-A0A925T3E0-F1
#
_cell.length_a   1.000
_cell.length_b   1.000
_cell.length_c   1.000
_cell.angle_alpha   90.00
_cell.angle_beta   90.00
_cell.angle_gamma   90.00
#
_symmetry.space_group_name_H-M   'P 1'
#
loop_
_entity.id
_entity.type
_entity.pdbx_description
1 polymer ?
#
loop_
_entity_poly.entity_id
_entity_poly.type
_entity_poly.pdbx_seq_one_letter_code
_entity_poly.pdbx_strand_id
1 'polypeptide(L)'
;MPKGKSFDEILSDAERLVRVWTANEDLALGDVTLISFQTQVAAWKTKRESVEALRTQLTRGVDEVNDQASAIRAINTRALSGARAQYGPDSAQYAQLGGTRASERKPRKKKTPKS
;
A
#
# COMPACT_ATOMS: atom_id res chain seq x y z
N MET A 1 -15.39 10.24 3.75
CA MET A 1 -16.61 10.43 4.56
C MET A 1 -16.79 11.92 4.80
N PRO A 2 -18.04 12.41 4.94
CA PRO A 2 -18.29 13.79 5.38
C PRO A 2 -17.56 14.06 6.69
N LYS A 3 -17.04 15.28 6.87
CA LYS A 3 -16.36 15.64 8.12
C LYS A 3 -17.34 15.44 9.29
N GLY A 4 -16.91 14.67 10.29
CA GLY A 4 -17.67 14.46 11.53
C GLY A 4 -18.76 13.39 11.49
N LYS A 5 -18.88 12.57 10.43
CA LYS A 5 -19.76 11.39 10.44
C LYS A 5 -19.07 10.11 9.95
N SER A 6 -19.23 9.02 10.70
CA SER A 6 -18.77 7.68 10.35
C SER A 6 -19.69 7.01 9.33
N PHE A 7 -19.23 5.89 8.75
CA PHE A 7 -20.05 5.11 7.80
C PHE A 7 -21.28 4.54 8.51
N ASP A 8 -21.07 4.00 9.71
CA ASP A 8 -22.12 3.38 10.50
C ASP A 8 -23.17 4.39 10.97
N GLU A 9 -22.75 5.62 11.30
CA GLU A 9 -23.67 6.70 11.65
C GLU A 9 -24.59 7.09 10.48
N ILE A 10 -24.01 7.29 9.27
CA ILE A 10 -24.80 7.61 8.08
C ILE A 10 -25.71 6.46 7.70
N LEU A 11 -25.23 5.22 7.83
CA LEU A 11 -26.03 4.04 7.55
C LEU A 11 -27.19 3.91 8.54
N SER A 12 -26.94 4.10 9.83
CA SER A 12 -27.97 4.08 10.87
C SER A 12 -29.05 5.14 10.61
N ASP A 13 -28.63 6.36 10.24
CA ASP A 13 -29.55 7.44 9.88
C ASP A 13 -30.41 7.06 8.65
N ALA A 14 -29.80 6.47 7.62
CA ALA A 14 -30.50 6.03 6.41
C ALA A 14 -31.51 4.90 6.70
N GLU A 15 -31.14 3.92 7.50
CA GLU A 15 -32.02 2.81 7.90
C GLU A 15 -33.17 3.28 8.80
N ARG A 16 -32.93 4.31 9.63
CA ARG A 16 -33.99 4.96 10.40
C ARG A 16 -34.97 5.67 9.47
N LEU A 17 -34.47 6.41 8.48
CA LEU A 17 -35.33 7.08 7.50
C LEU A 17 -36.17 6.08 6.71
N VAL A 18 -35.58 5.00 6.21
CA VAL A 18 -36.33 3.94 5.49
C VAL A 18 -37.45 3.38 6.37
N ARG A 19 -37.18 3.07 7.63
CA ARG A 19 -38.20 2.56 8.57
C ARG A 19 -39.36 3.54 8.78
N VAL A 20 -39.05 4.81 9.01
CA VAL A 20 -40.07 5.85 9.20
C VAL A 20 -40.89 6.04 7.93
N TRP A 21 -40.23 6.05 6.77
CA TRP A 21 -40.90 6.27 5.48
C TRP A 21 -41.81 5.09 5.10
N THR A 22 -41.37 3.84 5.34
CA THR A 22 -42.23 2.67 5.13
C THR A 22 -43.46 2.68 6.03
N ALA A 23 -43.36 3.22 7.26
CA ALA A 23 -44.49 3.32 8.17
C ALA A 23 -45.44 4.49 7.89
N ASN A 24 -45.05 5.43 7.02
CA ASN A 24 -45.80 6.64 6.71
C ASN A 24 -45.82 6.85 5.19
N GLU A 25 -46.74 6.17 4.51
CA GLU A 25 -46.82 6.17 3.03
C GLU A 25 -47.06 7.56 2.43
N ASP A 26 -47.69 8.46 3.19
CA ASP A 26 -47.97 9.85 2.78
C ASP A 26 -46.75 10.79 2.93
N LEU A 27 -45.63 10.31 3.49
CA LEU A 27 -44.43 11.12 3.65
C LEU A 27 -43.84 11.43 2.27
N ALA A 28 -43.90 12.70 1.87
CA ALA A 28 -43.29 13.20 0.64
C ALA A 28 -42.01 14.00 0.95
N LEU A 29 -40.90 13.64 0.30
CA LEU A 29 -39.62 14.36 0.39
C LEU A 29 -39.26 15.01 -0.95
N GLY A 30 -40.21 15.78 -1.50
CA GLY A 30 -40.09 16.36 -2.84
C GLY A 30 -39.98 15.28 -3.92
N ASP A 31 -38.96 15.38 -4.77
CA ASP A 31 -38.75 14.46 -5.89
C ASP A 31 -38.11 13.11 -5.48
N VAL A 32 -37.68 12.98 -4.22
CA VAL A 32 -37.06 11.74 -3.73
C VAL A 32 -38.17 10.75 -3.37
N THR A 33 -38.14 9.60 -4.04
CA THR A 33 -38.98 8.45 -3.67
C THR A 33 -38.22 7.51 -2.74
N LEU A 34 -38.94 6.74 -1.91
CA LEU A 34 -38.34 5.70 -1.06
C LEU A 34 -37.44 4.75 -1.86
N ILE A 35 -37.90 4.33 -3.05
CA ILE A 35 -37.14 3.45 -3.95
C ILE A 35 -35.83 4.14 -4.39
N SER A 36 -35.91 5.38 -4.87
CA SER A 36 -34.71 6.12 -5.30
C SER A 36 -33.70 6.31 -4.17
N PHE A 37 -34.17 6.50 -2.93
CA PHE A 37 -33.32 6.62 -1.76
C PHE A 37 -32.66 5.27 -1.41
N GLN A 38 -33.43 4.18 -1.39
CA GLN A 38 -32.90 2.83 -1.14
C GLN A 38 -31.85 2.42 -2.19
N THR A 39 -32.08 2.73 -3.47
CA THR A 39 -31.11 2.51 -4.55
C THR A 39 -29.83 3.30 -4.31
N GLN A 40 -29.93 4.57 -3.88
CA GLN A 40 -28.74 5.38 -3.54
C GLN A 40 -27.96 4.79 -2.37
N VAL A 41 -28.63 4.37 -1.29
CA VAL A 41 -27.99 3.75 -0.13
C VAL A 41 -27.29 2.44 -0.53
N ALA A 42 -27.94 1.60 -1.33
CA ALA A 42 -27.35 0.36 -1.83
C ALA A 42 -26.11 0.63 -2.69
N ALA A 43 -26.20 1.55 -3.65
CA ALA A 43 -25.07 1.93 -4.49
C ALA A 43 -23.89 2.50 -3.67
N TRP A 44 -24.18 3.27 -2.62
CA TRP A 44 -23.16 3.79 -1.71
C TRP A 44 -22.48 2.67 -0.90
N LYS A 45 -23.24 1.69 -0.38
CA LYS A 45 -22.68 0.48 0.28
C LYS A 45 -21.75 -0.30 -0.65
N THR A 46 -22.19 -0.58 -1.88
CA THR A 46 -21.36 -1.28 -2.87
C THR A 46 -20.05 -0.52 -3.18
N LYS A 47 -20.10 0.81 -3.29
CA LYS A 47 -18.88 1.62 -3.46
C LYS A 47 -17.95 1.51 -2.24
N ARG A 48 -18.50 1.48 -1.03
CA ARG A 48 -17.71 1.31 0.20
C ARG A 48 -16.98 -0.03 0.19
N GLU A 49 -17.67 -1.12 -0.14
CA GLU A 49 -17.09 -2.46 -0.25
C GLU A 49 -15.99 -2.51 -1.33
N SER A 50 -16.23 -1.90 -2.49
CA SER A 50 -15.24 -1.80 -3.57
C SER A 50 -13.96 -1.07 -3.11
N VAL A 51 -14.08 0.01 -2.34
CA VAL A 51 -12.93 0.72 -1.77
C VAL A 51 -12.14 -0.16 -0.80
N GLU A 52 -12.82 -0.92 0.06
CA GLU A 52 -12.13 -1.85 0.96
C GLU A 52 -11.43 -2.99 0.20
N ALA A 53 -12.08 -3.55 -0.83
CA ALA A 53 -11.45 -4.54 -1.69
C ALA A 53 -10.19 -3.99 -2.39
N LEU A 54 -10.25 -2.76 -2.91
CA LEU A 54 -9.10 -2.08 -3.52
C LEU A 54 -7.97 -1.84 -2.52
N ARG A 55 -8.28 -1.52 -1.25
CA ARG A 55 -7.27 -1.40 -0.19
C ARG A 55 -6.56 -2.71 0.06
N THR A 56 -7.30 -3.82 0.14
CA THR A 56 -6.70 -5.16 0.27
C THR A 56 -5.82 -5.50 -0.92
N GLN A 57 -6.25 -5.20 -2.14
CA GLN A 57 -5.45 -5.40 -3.36
C GLN A 57 -4.18 -4.55 -3.35
N LEU A 58 -4.26 -3.30 -2.91
CA LEU A 58 -3.10 -2.43 -2.79
C LEU A 58 -2.09 -2.98 -1.79
N THR A 59 -2.53 -3.38 -0.60
CA THR A 59 -1.65 -3.99 0.41
C THR A 59 -0.91 -5.20 -0.18
N ARG A 60 -1.65 -6.10 -0.82
CA ARG A 60 -1.06 -7.27 -1.48
C ARG A 60 -0.03 -6.88 -2.55
N GLY A 61 -0.35 -5.93 -3.42
CA GLY A 61 0.57 -5.47 -4.46
C GLY A 61 1.84 -4.82 -3.89
N VAL A 62 1.73 -4.09 -2.79
CA VAL A 62 2.88 -3.51 -2.08
C VAL A 62 3.77 -4.61 -1.51
N ASP A 63 3.18 -5.62 -0.86
CA ASP A 63 3.92 -6.76 -0.32
C ASP A 63 4.66 -7.52 -1.43
N GLU A 64 3.97 -7.82 -2.54
CA GLU A 64 4.56 -8.51 -3.70
C GLU A 64 5.74 -7.74 -4.31
N VAL A 65 5.63 -6.41 -4.44
CA VAL A 65 6.75 -5.57 -4.95
C VAL A 65 7.93 -5.56 -3.98
N ASN A 66 7.67 -5.50 -2.66
CA ASN A 66 8.72 -5.49 -1.65
C ASN A 66 9.47 -6.83 -1.59
N ASP A 67 8.76 -7.95 -1.73
CA ASP A 67 9.35 -9.28 -1.77
C ASP A 67 10.23 -9.44 -3.02
N GLN A 68 9.73 -9.01 -4.19
CA GLN A 68 10.51 -9.03 -5.43
C GLN A 68 11.76 -8.15 -5.34
N ALA A 69 11.64 -6.93 -4.81
CA ALA A 69 12.78 -6.04 -4.62
C ALA A 69 13.83 -6.65 -3.69
N SER A 70 13.39 -7.33 -2.63
CA SER A 70 14.27 -8.02 -1.68
C SER A 70 15.01 -9.18 -2.34
N ALA A 71 14.32 -9.98 -3.16
CA ALA A 71 14.92 -11.07 -3.92
C ALA A 71 15.97 -10.56 -4.94
N ILE A 72 15.63 -9.52 -5.70
CA ILE A 72 16.56 -8.88 -6.65
C ILE A 72 17.79 -8.34 -5.93
N ARG A 73 17.61 -7.66 -4.79
CA ARG A 73 18.72 -7.14 -3.98
C ARG A 73 19.64 -8.25 -3.48
N ALA A 74 19.09 -9.39 -3.07
CA ALA A 74 19.87 -10.55 -2.65
C ALA A 74 20.73 -11.10 -3.80
N ILE A 75 20.16 -11.19 -5.01
CA ILE A 75 20.88 -11.61 -6.22
C ILE A 75 22.00 -10.62 -6.55
N ASN A 76 21.74 -9.32 -6.54
CA ASN A 76 22.76 -8.29 -6.82
C ASN A 76 23.94 -8.38 -5.83
N THR A 77 23.64 -8.62 -4.55
CA THR A 77 24.67 -8.80 -3.51
C THR A 77 25.52 -10.05 -3.78
N ARG A 78 24.90 -11.16 -4.18
CA ARG A 78 25.60 -12.39 -4.56
C ARG A 78 26.44 -12.19 -5.82
N ALA A 79 25.93 -11.49 -6.83
CA ALA A 79 26.64 -11.19 -8.06
C ALA A 79 27.91 -10.36 -7.80
N LEU A 80 27.82 -9.31 -6.99
CA LEU A 80 28.98 -8.52 -6.56
C LEU A 80 30.00 -9.37 -5.81
N SER A 81 29.55 -10.24 -4.90
CA SER A 81 30.43 -11.12 -4.14
C SER A 81 31.13 -12.15 -5.05
N GLY A 82 30.39 -12.73 -5.99
CA GLY A 82 30.92 -13.68 -6.98
C GLY A 82 31.92 -13.01 -7.93
N ALA A 83 31.63 -11.83 -8.44
CA ALA A 83 32.56 -11.08 -9.29
C ALA A 83 33.85 -10.72 -8.54
N ARG A 84 33.74 -10.33 -7.27
CA ARG A 84 34.90 -10.09 -6.40
C ARG A 84 35.74 -11.37 -6.21
N ALA A 85 35.11 -12.52 -6.04
CA ALA A 85 35.79 -13.80 -5.87
C ALA A 85 36.46 -14.28 -7.16
N GLN A 86 35.78 -14.15 -8.31
CA GLN A 86 36.22 -14.70 -9.59
C GLN A 86 37.27 -13.81 -10.28
N TYR A 87 37.06 -12.50 -10.31
CA TYR A 87 37.92 -11.55 -11.04
C TYR A 87 38.82 -10.74 -10.12
N GLY A 88 38.59 -10.80 -8.82
CA GLY A 88 39.33 -10.03 -7.82
C GLY A 88 38.70 -8.66 -7.52
N PRO A 89 39.10 -8.05 -6.40
CA PRO A 89 38.48 -6.84 -5.85
C PRO A 89 38.83 -5.54 -6.59
N ASP A 90 39.81 -5.55 -7.50
CA ASP A 90 40.22 -4.40 -8.31
C ASP A 90 39.85 -4.55 -9.81
N SER A 91 39.09 -5.58 -10.15
CA SER A 91 38.72 -5.86 -11.54
C SER A 91 37.73 -4.85 -12.14
N ALA A 92 37.70 -4.77 -13.47
CA ALA A 92 36.71 -3.99 -14.20
C ALA A 92 35.30 -4.56 -14.03
N GLN A 93 35.15 -5.89 -14.03
CA GLN A 93 33.89 -6.61 -13.87
C GLN A 93 33.24 -6.30 -12.51
N TYR A 94 34.03 -6.30 -11.43
CA TYR A 94 33.54 -5.94 -10.12
C TYR A 94 33.06 -4.48 -10.05
N ALA A 95 33.79 -3.56 -10.69
CA ALA A 95 33.42 -2.15 -10.77
C ALA A 95 32.15 -1.91 -11.60
N GLN A 96 32.01 -2.59 -12.74
CA GLN A 96 30.84 -2.51 -13.62
C GLN A 96 29.54 -2.96 -12.92
N LEU A 97 29.63 -3.89 -11.98
CA LEU A 97 28.48 -4.32 -11.15
C LEU A 97 28.18 -3.36 -9.98
N GLY A 98 28.88 -2.22 -9.89
CA GLY A 98 28.69 -1.20 -8.86
C GLY A 98 29.56 -1.36 -7.61
N GLY A 99 30.55 -2.27 -7.63
CA GLY A 99 31.50 -2.41 -6.54
C GLY A 99 32.59 -1.33 -6.58
N THR A 100 32.94 -0.72 -5.45
CA THR A 100 34.13 0.15 -5.38
C THR A 100 35.40 -0.71 -5.35
N ARG A 101 36.36 -0.47 -6.25
CA ARG A 101 37.63 -1.22 -6.28
C ARG A 101 38.41 -1.08 -4.97
N ALA A 102 39.16 -2.10 -4.57
CA ALA A 102 39.89 -2.06 -3.29
C ALA A 102 40.92 -0.93 -3.24
N SER A 103 41.61 -0.68 -4.34
CA SER A 103 42.55 0.43 -4.55
C SER A 103 41.89 1.82 -4.41
N GLU A 104 40.60 1.93 -4.73
CA GLU A 104 39.82 3.18 -4.65
C GLU A 104 39.14 3.37 -3.29
N ARG A 105 39.09 2.33 -2.45
CA ARG A 105 38.47 2.42 -1.12
C ARG A 105 39.36 3.20 -0.17
N LYS A 106 38.76 4.17 0.53
CA LYS A 106 39.42 4.85 1.65
C LYS A 106 39.88 3.83 2.70
N PRO A 107 41.18 3.79 3.06
CA PRO A 107 41.68 2.86 4.06
C PRO A 107 41.00 3.10 5.42
N ARG A 108 40.60 2.01 6.09
CA ARG A 108 40.07 2.09 7.46
C ARG A 108 41.18 2.60 8.40
N LYS A 109 40.98 3.75 9.04
CA LYS A 109 41.80 4.17 10.18
C LYS A 109 41.66 3.12 11.29
N LYS A 110 42.77 2.50 11.70
CA LYS A 110 42.81 1.66 12.90
C LYS A 110 42.48 2.56 14.10
N LYS A 111 41.51 2.18 14.94
CA LYS A 111 41.32 2.83 16.24
C LYS A 111 42.47 2.39 17.14
N THR A 112 43.27 3.33 17.61
CA THR A 112 44.26 3.08 18.65
C THR A 112 43.49 2.68 19.92
N PRO A 113 43.79 1.52 20.54
CA PRO A 113 43.22 1.20 21.84
C PRO A 113 43.65 2.29 22.84
N LYS A 114 42.70 2.84 23.61
CA LYS A 114 43.02 3.70 24.75
C LYS A 114 43.69 2.82 25.81
N SER A 115 44.92 3.14 26.18
CA SER A 115 45.61 2.58 27.36
C SER A 115 44.96 3.07 28.64
#